data_AF-A0A9D6NV33-F1
#
_entry.id   AF-A0A9D6NV33-F1
#
_cell.length_a   1.000
_cell.length_b   1.000
_cell.length_c   1.000
_cell.angle_alpha   90.00
_cell.angle_beta   90.00
_cell.angle_gamma   90.00
#
_symmetry.space_group_name_H-M   'P 1'
#
loop_
_entity.id
_entity.type
_entity.pdbx_description
1 polymer ?
#
loop_
_entity_poly.entity_id
_entity_poly.type
_entity_poly.pdbx_seq_one_letter_code
_entity_poly.pdbx_strand_id
1 'polypeptide(L)'
;MTNTNSGTVSILSPATNAVIATIVVGGGPQEVVVHPDGSRVYVTGRDISAVSVLNPDAPATADADAVVASVPVGEFPVSVAVHPDGTRVYVLNHDSNTISVISLATNAVISTVEPPPGEQERKMWVMDSCSAGKGSSSRVWGQKKLCR
;
A
#
# COMPACT_ATOMS: atom_id res chain seq x y z
N MET A 1 7.70 9.95 -4.42
CA MET A 1 7.57 10.73 -3.15
C MET A 1 6.10 11.08 -2.97
N THR A 2 5.52 10.93 -1.78
CA THR A 2 4.13 11.34 -1.50
C THR A 2 4.12 12.80 -1.05
N ASN A 3 3.25 13.63 -1.63
CA ASN A 3 3.03 15.00 -1.16
C ASN A 3 1.69 15.04 -0.42
N THR A 4 1.76 14.72 0.87
CA THR A 4 0.65 14.48 1.81
C THR A 4 -0.39 15.62 1.86
N ASN A 5 -0.01 16.86 1.55
CA ASN A 5 -0.93 18.00 1.53
C ASN A 5 -1.55 18.30 0.15
N SER A 6 -1.04 17.70 -0.92
CA SER A 6 -1.48 18.00 -2.30
C SER A 6 -2.31 16.90 -2.95
N GLY A 7 -2.34 15.70 -2.36
CA GLY A 7 -3.07 14.58 -2.94
C GLY A 7 -2.40 13.95 -4.17
N THR A 8 -1.09 14.14 -4.32
CA THR A 8 -0.33 13.71 -5.50
C THR A 8 0.86 12.81 -5.15
N VAL A 9 1.24 11.99 -6.13
CA VAL A 9 2.45 11.17 -6.11
C VAL A 9 3.34 11.56 -7.28
N SER A 10 4.58 11.93 -6.97
CA SER A 10 5.58 12.25 -8.00
C SER A 10 6.41 11.01 -8.34
N ILE A 11 6.49 10.72 -9.64
CA ILE A 11 7.39 9.74 -10.23
C ILE A 11 8.70 10.45 -10.59
N LEU A 12 9.81 9.89 -10.12
CA LEU A 12 11.15 10.40 -10.35
C LEU A 12 11.90 9.48 -11.32
N SER A 13 12.59 10.06 -12.30
CA SER A 13 13.57 9.31 -13.09
C SER A 13 14.86 9.11 -12.29
N PRO A 14 15.33 7.88 -12.05
CA PRO A 14 16.58 7.64 -11.33
C PRO A 14 17.81 8.07 -12.13
N ALA A 15 17.69 8.22 -13.47
CA ALA A 15 18.80 8.63 -14.34
C ALA A 15 19.07 10.14 -14.27
N THR A 16 18.03 10.95 -14.02
CA THR A 16 18.13 12.42 -14.09
C THR A 16 17.73 13.11 -12.79
N ASN A 17 17.21 12.36 -11.81
CA ASN A 17 16.58 12.90 -10.59
C ASN A 17 15.54 13.99 -10.90
N ALA A 18 14.93 13.93 -12.09
CA ALA A 18 13.87 14.84 -12.49
C ALA A 18 12.51 14.20 -12.22
N VAL A 19 11.54 15.01 -11.79
CA VAL A 19 10.13 14.61 -11.73
C VAL A 19 9.66 14.45 -13.16
N ILE A 20 9.30 13.23 -13.53
CA ILE A 20 8.83 12.90 -14.88
C ILE A 20 7.31 12.88 -14.97
N ALA A 21 6.61 12.66 -13.84
CA ALA A 21 5.15 12.70 -13.75
C ALA A 21 4.70 13.08 -12.33
N THR A 22 3.53 13.71 -12.22
CA THR A 22 2.86 13.98 -10.94
C THR A 22 1.43 13.49 -11.03
N ILE A 23 1.13 12.34 -10.43
CA ILE A 23 -0.17 11.68 -10.57
C ILE A 23 -1.08 12.10 -9.42
N VAL A 24 -2.31 12.51 -9.75
CA VAL A 24 -3.34 12.82 -8.76
C VAL A 24 -3.96 11.51 -8.28
N VAL A 25 -3.76 11.17 -7.00
CA VAL A 25 -4.25 9.92 -6.39
C VAL A 25 -5.41 10.15 -5.42
N GLY A 26 -5.79 11.41 -5.20
CA GLY A 26 -6.82 11.80 -4.25
C GLY A 26 -6.27 12.25 -2.89
N GLY A 27 -7.13 12.39 -1.89
CA GLY A 27 -6.80 13.05 -0.62
C GLY A 27 -5.89 12.24 0.33
N GLY A 28 -4.86 12.92 0.85
CA GLY A 28 -4.02 12.45 1.95
C GLY A 28 -3.17 11.20 1.66
N PRO A 29 -2.35 11.15 0.59
CA PRO A 29 -1.47 10.01 0.34
C PRO A 29 -0.49 9.82 1.50
N GLN A 30 -0.57 8.70 2.22
CA GLN A 30 0.29 8.43 3.39
C GLN A 30 1.50 7.58 3.03
N GLU A 31 1.26 6.42 2.42
CA GLU A 31 2.30 5.44 2.09
C GLU A 31 2.19 5.02 0.63
N VAL A 32 3.34 4.65 0.06
CA VAL A 32 3.46 4.12 -1.30
C VAL A 32 4.29 2.84 -1.27
N VAL A 33 3.79 1.81 -1.96
CA VAL A 33 4.49 0.54 -2.15
C VAL A 33 4.47 0.16 -3.62
N VAL A 34 5.59 -0.36 -4.11
CA VAL A 34 5.71 -0.89 -5.47
C VAL A 34 5.57 -2.40 -5.42
N HIS A 35 4.83 -2.97 -6.37
CA HIS A 35 4.77 -4.42 -6.54
C HIS A 35 6.18 -4.98 -6.84
N PRO A 36 6.54 -6.18 -6.37
CA PRO A 36 7.88 -6.75 -6.62
C PRO A 36 8.29 -6.84 -8.10
N ASP A 37 7.33 -7.03 -9.02
CA ASP A 37 7.59 -7.05 -10.46
C ASP A 37 7.65 -5.66 -11.13
N GLY A 38 7.41 -4.58 -10.37
CA GLY A 38 7.41 -3.21 -10.87
C GLY A 38 6.16 -2.79 -11.67
N SER A 39 5.22 -3.69 -11.94
CA SER A 39 4.07 -3.42 -12.83
C SER A 39 2.99 -2.52 -12.22
N ARG A 40 2.97 -2.39 -10.88
CA ARG A 40 1.95 -1.64 -10.15
C ARG A 40 2.53 -0.91 -8.94
N VAL A 41 1.95 0.23 -8.64
CA VAL A 41 2.23 1.01 -7.42
C VAL A 41 0.92 1.18 -6.64
N TYR A 42 0.96 0.96 -5.34
CA TYR A 42 -0.17 1.08 -4.43
C TYR A 42 0.04 2.27 -3.51
N VAL A 43 -0.95 3.14 -3.41
CA VAL A 43 -0.89 4.37 -2.61
C VAL A 43 -2.10 4.43 -1.69
N THR A 44 -1.88 4.60 -0.39
CA THR A 44 -2.97 4.76 0.59
C THR A 44 -3.47 6.18 0.60
N GLY A 45 -4.76 6.39 0.30
CA GLY A 45 -5.43 7.68 0.39
C GLY A 45 -6.19 7.80 1.70
N ARG A 46 -5.57 8.44 2.71
CA ARG A 46 -6.11 8.56 4.07
C ARG A 46 -7.49 9.21 4.09
N ASP A 47 -7.68 10.27 3.31
CA ASP A 47 -8.89 11.10 3.37
C ASP A 47 -10.01 10.58 2.46
N ILE A 48 -9.70 9.60 1.62
CA ILE A 48 -10.64 9.00 0.65
C ILE A 48 -11.03 7.56 1.01
N SER A 49 -10.49 7.00 2.10
CA SER A 49 -10.74 5.61 2.53
C SER A 49 -10.55 4.59 1.40
N ALA A 50 -9.51 4.79 0.60
CA ALA A 50 -9.24 3.97 -0.57
C ALA A 50 -7.73 3.78 -0.80
N VAL A 51 -7.39 2.73 -1.54
CA VAL A 51 -6.05 2.53 -2.09
C VAL A 51 -6.09 2.74 -3.59
N SER A 52 -5.27 3.68 -4.06
CA SER A 52 -5.09 3.95 -5.49
C SER A 52 -4.04 3.00 -6.05
N VAL A 53 -4.38 2.32 -7.14
CA VAL A 53 -3.50 1.41 -7.89
C VAL A 53 -3.06 2.12 -9.15
N LEU A 54 -1.75 2.33 -9.28
CA LEU A 54 -1.16 3.06 -10.38
C LEU A 54 -0.37 2.12 -11.29
N ASN A 55 -0.39 2.39 -12.59
CA ASN A 55 0.53 1.82 -13.57
C ASN A 55 1.74 2.77 -13.74
N PRO A 56 2.94 2.41 -13.25
CA PRO A 56 4.11 3.27 -13.35
C PRO A 56 4.64 3.43 -14.78
N ASP A 57 4.27 2.54 -15.70
CA ASP A 57 4.64 2.61 -17.12
C ASP A 57 3.66 3.47 -17.94
N ALA A 58 2.60 4.01 -17.32
CA ALA A 58 1.68 4.90 -17.99
C ALA A 58 2.41 6.18 -18.44
N PRO A 59 2.11 6.70 -19.64
CA PRO A 59 2.74 7.93 -20.13
C PRO A 59 2.41 9.10 -19.19
N ALA A 60 3.45 9.88 -18.86
CA ALA A 60 3.39 11.01 -17.92
C ALA A 60 2.42 12.15 -18.28
N THR A 61 1.73 12.06 -19.42
CA THR A 61 0.91 13.12 -20.00
C THR A 61 -0.56 13.07 -19.56
N ALA A 62 -0.97 12.08 -18.78
CA ALA A 62 -2.35 11.97 -18.32
C ALA A 62 -2.44 11.47 -16.88
N ASP A 63 -2.64 12.40 -15.94
CA ASP A 63 -2.86 12.12 -14.51
C ASP A 63 -4.00 11.13 -14.26
N ALA A 64 -4.97 11.04 -15.17
CA ALA A 64 -6.11 10.13 -15.08
C ALA A 64 -5.82 8.71 -15.60
N ASP A 65 -4.89 8.55 -16.56
CA ASP A 65 -4.62 7.25 -17.20
C ASP A 65 -3.66 6.38 -16.36
N ALA A 66 -2.94 7.00 -15.43
CA ALA A 66 -2.02 6.29 -14.57
C ALA A 66 -2.73 5.56 -13.41
N VAL A 67 -3.92 6.00 -12.98
CA VAL A 67 -4.70 5.32 -11.92
C VAL A 67 -5.58 4.25 -12.56
N VAL A 68 -5.20 3.00 -12.39
CA VAL A 68 -5.88 1.84 -12.98
C VAL A 68 -7.09 1.42 -12.15
N ALA A 69 -7.03 1.61 -10.83
CA ALA A 69 -8.12 1.29 -9.93
C ALA A 69 -8.05 2.13 -8.66
N SER A 70 -9.21 2.37 -8.05
CA SER A 70 -9.34 2.86 -6.68
C SER A 70 -10.11 1.80 -5.90
N VAL A 71 -9.45 1.18 -4.92
CA VAL A 71 -10.01 0.08 -4.13
C VAL A 71 -10.52 0.64 -2.80
N PRO A 72 -11.84 0.63 -2.53
CA PRO A 72 -12.37 1.05 -1.24
C PRO A 72 -11.86 0.14 -0.13
N VAL A 73 -11.42 0.74 0.98
CA VAL A 73 -10.97 0.04 2.19
C VAL A 73 -11.62 0.67 3.42
N GLY A 74 -11.15 0.33 4.62
CA GLY A 74 -11.62 0.96 5.85
C GLY A 74 -11.15 2.41 5.98
N GLU A 75 -11.63 3.07 7.02
CA GLU A 75 -11.34 4.48 7.29
C GLU A 75 -9.89 4.70 7.70
N PHE A 76 -9.35 5.81 7.20
CA PHE A 76 -8.01 6.29 7.53
C PHE A 76 -6.93 5.23 7.26
N PRO A 77 -6.76 4.78 6.00
CA PRO A 77 -5.68 3.87 5.65
C PRO A 77 -4.33 4.56 5.82
N VAL A 78 -3.49 4.02 6.71
CA VAL A 78 -2.18 4.60 7.03
C VAL A 78 -1.01 3.83 6.46
N SER A 79 -1.19 2.53 6.23
CA SER A 79 -0.11 1.67 5.78
C SER A 79 -0.58 0.62 4.78
N VAL A 80 0.30 0.27 3.84
CA VAL A 80 0.08 -0.72 2.79
C VAL A 80 1.31 -1.59 2.60
N ALA A 81 1.10 -2.89 2.42
CA ALA A 81 2.18 -3.82 2.13
C ALA A 81 1.74 -4.87 1.11
N VAL A 82 2.60 -5.14 0.11
CA VAL A 82 2.40 -6.20 -0.88
C VAL A 82 2.99 -7.49 -0.34
N HIS A 83 2.25 -8.59 -0.46
CA HIS A 83 2.78 -9.91 -0.15
C HIS A 83 3.84 -10.32 -1.18
N PRO A 84 4.97 -10.92 -0.79
CA PRO A 84 6.05 -11.28 -1.72
C PRO A 84 5.63 -12.24 -2.85
N ASP A 85 4.60 -13.05 -2.63
CA ASP A 85 3.99 -13.88 -3.69
C ASP A 85 3.29 -13.07 -4.80
N GLY A 86 3.14 -11.75 -4.63
CA GLY A 86 2.52 -10.85 -5.60
C GLY A 86 1.01 -11.04 -5.79
N THR A 87 0.34 -11.77 -4.89
CA THR A 87 -1.10 -12.08 -5.04
C THR A 87 -2.00 -11.18 -4.19
N ARG A 88 -1.45 -10.60 -3.12
CA ARG A 88 -2.22 -9.90 -2.08
C ARG A 88 -1.57 -8.60 -1.65
N VAL A 89 -2.41 -7.66 -1.26
CA VAL A 89 -2.03 -6.43 -0.56
C VAL A 89 -2.76 -6.36 0.76
N TYR A 90 -2.06 -5.94 1.80
CA TYR A 90 -2.60 -5.70 3.13
C TYR A 90 -2.61 -4.20 3.41
N VAL A 91 -3.72 -3.70 3.94
CA VAL A 91 -3.93 -2.28 4.21
C VAL A 91 -4.39 -2.10 5.65
N LEU A 92 -3.65 -1.30 6.42
CA LEU A 92 -4.02 -0.95 7.79
C LEU A 92 -4.97 0.26 7.79
N ASN A 93 -6.21 0.04 8.21
CA ASN A 93 -7.23 1.08 8.37
C ASN A 93 -7.24 1.49 9.85
N HIS A 94 -6.62 2.62 10.16
CA HIS A 94 -6.35 3.03 11.54
C HIS A 94 -7.63 3.35 12.30
N ASP A 95 -8.53 4.16 11.73
CA ASP A 95 -9.72 4.61 12.44
C ASP A 95 -10.80 3.52 12.49
N SER A 96 -10.88 2.69 11.45
CA SER A 96 -11.72 1.48 11.48
C SER A 96 -11.15 0.33 12.31
N ASN A 97 -9.91 0.44 12.83
CA ASN A 97 -9.23 -0.63 13.56
C ASN A 97 -9.25 -1.99 12.82
N THR A 98 -9.08 -1.97 11.49
CA THR A 98 -9.17 -3.19 10.65
C THR A 98 -8.03 -3.27 9.66
N ILE A 99 -7.78 -4.47 9.15
CA ILE A 99 -6.84 -4.75 8.07
C ILE A 99 -7.65 -5.23 6.87
N SER A 100 -7.56 -4.51 5.76
CA SER A 100 -8.17 -4.94 4.49
C SER A 100 -7.15 -5.76 3.70
N VAL A 101 -7.56 -6.93 3.20
CA VAL A 101 -6.78 -7.78 2.31
C VAL A 101 -7.35 -7.65 0.91
N ILE A 102 -6.55 -7.15 -0.02
CA ILE A 102 -6.91 -6.92 -1.41
C ILE A 102 -6.28 -8.02 -2.28
N SER A 103 -7.06 -8.61 -3.18
CA SER A 103 -6.53 -9.49 -4.24
C SER A 103 -5.99 -8.65 -5.39
N LEU A 104 -4.76 -8.92 -5.80
CA LEU A 104 -4.13 -8.25 -6.94
C LEU A 104 -4.61 -8.75 -8.31
N ALA A 105 -5.20 -9.95 -8.35
CA ALA A 105 -5.81 -10.47 -9.56
C ALA A 105 -7.09 -9.72 -9.93
N THR A 106 -7.86 -9.27 -8.93
CA THR A 106 -9.19 -8.65 -9.14
C THR A 106 -9.28 -7.20 -8.68
N ASN A 107 -8.24 -6.67 -8.02
CA ASN A 107 -8.26 -5.36 -7.36
C ASN A 107 -9.48 -5.18 -6.43
N ALA A 108 -9.83 -6.23 -5.68
CA ALA A 108 -10.97 -6.23 -4.78
C ALA A 108 -10.56 -6.66 -3.37
N VAL A 109 -11.21 -6.09 -2.36
CA VAL A 109 -11.08 -6.57 -0.98
C VAL A 109 -11.68 -7.96 -0.87
N ILE A 110 -10.86 -8.94 -0.49
CA ILE A 110 -11.25 -10.34 -0.32
C ILE A 110 -11.43 -10.73 1.15
N SER A 111 -10.91 -9.93 2.08
CA SER A 111 -11.06 -10.16 3.52
C SER A 111 -10.85 -8.87 4.29
N THR A 112 -11.56 -8.71 5.39
CA THR A 112 -11.30 -7.67 6.39
C THR A 112 -11.07 -8.38 7.73
N VAL A 113 -9.96 -8.05 8.39
CA VAL A 113 -9.52 -8.72 9.63
C VAL A 113 -9.35 -7.69 10.72
N GLU A 114 -9.86 -7.96 11.91
CA GLU A 114 -9.59 -7.14 13.10
C GLU A 114 -8.25 -7.58 13.72
N PRO A 115 -7.30 -6.65 13.96
CA PRO A 115 -6.08 -6.95 14.68
C PRO A 115 -6.39 -7.19 16.17
N PRO A 116 -5.57 -7.99 16.88
CA PRO A 116 -5.71 -8.16 18.31
C PRO A 116 -5.66 -6.82 19.06
N PRO A 117 -6.34 -6.70 20.21
CA PRO A 117 -6.26 -5.51 21.04
C PRO A 117 -4.81 -5.14 21.38
N GLY A 118 -4.42 -3.89 21.09
CA GLY A 118 -3.08 -3.35 21.41
C GLY A 118 -2.01 -3.45 20.31
N GLU A 119 -2.33 -3.97 19.11
CA GLU A 119 -1.36 -4.15 18.01
C GLU A 119 -1.65 -3.28 16.77
N GLN A 120 -2.16 -2.06 16.96
CA GLN A 120 -2.51 -1.12 15.87
C GLN A 120 -1.32 -0.23 15.45
N GLU A 121 -0.10 -0.80 15.38
CA GLU A 121 1.08 0.00 15.10
C GLU A 121 1.14 0.44 13.63
N ARG A 122 1.52 1.71 13.42
CA ARG A 122 1.37 2.51 12.18
C ARG A 122 2.14 2.02 10.94
N LYS A 123 2.78 0.85 10.98
CA LYS A 123 3.61 0.32 9.89
C LYS A 123 3.43 -1.17 9.73
N MET A 124 2.97 -1.58 8.55
CA MET A 124 2.80 -2.97 8.18
C MET A 124 3.98 -3.42 7.30
N TRP A 125 4.55 -4.59 7.61
CA TRP A 125 5.53 -5.27 6.77
C TRP A 125 5.04 -6.70 6.57
N VAL A 126 5.12 -7.22 5.34
CA VAL A 126 4.86 -8.65 5.08
C VAL A 126 6.19 -9.39 5.06
N MET A 127 6.33 -10.42 5.89
CA MET A 127 7.49 -11.31 5.88
C MET A 127 7.20 -12.56 5.05
N ASP A 128 8.18 -12.97 4.24
CA ASP A 128 8.32 -14.37 3.83
C ASP A 128 8.58 -15.24 5.05
N SER A 129 8.04 -16.45 5.04
CA SER A 129 8.09 -17.35 6.18
C SER A 129 9.52 -17.53 6.73
N CYS A 130 9.66 -17.18 8.01
CA CYS A 130 10.76 -17.47 8.95
C CYS A 130 12.09 -16.72 8.77
N SER A 131 12.27 -15.67 9.58
CA SER A 131 13.56 -15.40 10.23
C SER A 131 13.31 -14.75 11.59
N ALA A 132 13.57 -15.51 12.66
CA ALA A 132 13.62 -14.99 14.01
C ALA A 132 14.92 -14.20 14.18
N GLY A 133 14.87 -12.89 13.93
CA GLY A 133 15.97 -11.96 14.20
C GLY A 133 15.50 -10.83 15.10
N LYS A 134 15.91 -10.83 16.37
CA LYS A 134 15.60 -9.77 17.33
C LYS A 134 16.31 -8.48 16.90
N GLY A 135 15.56 -7.41 16.62
CA GLY A 135 16.12 -6.08 16.38
C GLY A 135 15.06 -4.99 16.20
N SER A 136 14.92 -4.13 17.22
CA SER A 136 14.28 -2.80 17.29
C SER A 136 12.93 -2.57 16.54
N SER A 137 11.85 -2.50 17.34
CA SER A 137 10.53 -1.88 17.09
C SER A 137 10.02 -1.79 15.64
N SER A 138 9.48 -2.90 15.15
CA SER A 138 8.26 -2.92 14.32
C SER A 138 7.73 -4.35 14.39
N ARG A 139 6.64 -4.61 15.13
CA ARG A 139 6.08 -5.97 15.19
C ARG A 139 5.37 -6.27 13.87
N VAL A 140 5.81 -7.35 13.24
CA VAL A 140 5.53 -7.71 11.85
C VAL A 140 4.27 -8.59 11.75
N TRP A 141 3.39 -8.30 10.79
CA TRP A 141 2.23 -9.13 10.48
C TRP A 141 2.58 -10.17 9.41
N GLY A 142 2.46 -11.45 9.77
CA GLY A 142 2.54 -12.59 8.87
C GLY A 142 1.75 -13.76 9.46
N GLN A 143 0.99 -14.46 8.63
CA GLN A 143 0.22 -15.65 9.02
C GLN A 143 1.12 -16.61 9.81
N LYS A 144 0.75 -16.92 11.06
CA LYS A 144 1.32 -18.05 11.81
C LYS A 144 1.00 -19.34 11.06
N LYS A 145 1.85 -19.74 10.10
CA LYS A 145 2.01 -21.17 9.84
C LYS A 145 2.71 -21.74 11.07
N LEU A 146 2.02 -22.65 11.76
CA LEU A 146 2.61 -23.54 12.73
C LEU A 146 3.83 -24.21 12.08
N CYS A 147 5.03 -23.73 12.38
CA CYS A 147 6.23 -24.52 12.17
C CYS A 147 6.19 -25.65 13.22
N ARG A 148 6.19 -26.90 12.74
CA ARG A 148 6.38 -28.08 13.58
C ARG A 148 7.81 -28.12 14.12
#